data_AF-A0A815ZEK0-F1
#
_entry.id   AF-A0A815ZEK0-F1
#
_cell.length_a   1.000
_cell.length_b   1.000
_cell.length_c   1.000
_cell.angle_alpha   90.00
_cell.angle_beta   90.00
_cell.angle_gamma   90.00
#
_symmetry.space_group_name_H-M   'P 1'
#
loop_
_entity.id
_entity.type
_entity.pdbx_description
1 polymer ?
#
loop_
_entity_poly.entity_id
_entity_poly.type
_entity_poly.pdbx_seq_one_letter_code
_entity_poly.pdbx_strand_id
1 'polypeptide(L)'
;MSISNLQKCTICLSNVDRTTHGYLRHLRQVHGNDHLFNTSCPLCDSNFIYTNLKSFINHFRKHDFNSSSQDHSSLSLALPFNDFNLDNHDDTDDSQQIQQASVWQSEHHGALDEIRKFYVKMLLKVREGHVLPGNIMKTMALSITCLLENFSYYLLSKLNINVDNVISYNFNNDIEKNIFEISRNEDSFIAACQSYFKFVKPKEILLPTEEKQGKICIKNMKQISSNDKQLKNYDWIELLRGVVNPLMGKNAIHKLTTFYFSIDDLPARHNSSLSAVHLLLLYYKKDFDDEKNRKILFAQLSKDLNSLEEDGLILPGDKNPTYFTI
;
A
#
# COMPACT_ATOMS: atom_id res chain seq x y z
N MET A 1 -33.75 2.76 28.73
CA MET A 1 -32.37 3.22 28.50
C MET A 1 -32.38 4.32 27.46
N SER A 2 -31.70 5.45 27.64
CA SER A 2 -31.59 6.46 26.57
C SER A 2 -30.57 6.01 25.52
N ILE A 3 -30.82 6.34 24.25
CA ILE A 3 -29.95 6.01 23.10
C ILE A 3 -28.50 6.51 23.31
N SER A 4 -28.33 7.59 24.06
CA SER A 4 -27.04 8.19 24.42
C SER A 4 -26.09 7.28 25.22
N ASN A 5 -26.57 6.15 25.76
CA ASN A 5 -25.77 5.24 26.57
C ASN A 5 -25.21 4.03 25.82
N LEU A 6 -25.48 3.89 24.52
CA LEU A 6 -24.91 2.81 23.71
C LEU A 6 -23.47 3.14 23.29
N GLN A 7 -22.53 2.86 24.20
CA GLN A 7 -21.10 3.01 23.93
C GLN A 7 -20.47 1.77 23.28
N LYS A 8 -21.13 0.61 23.39
CA LYS A 8 -20.62 -0.68 22.91
C LYS A 8 -21.65 -1.44 22.09
N CYS A 9 -21.19 -2.16 21.07
CA CYS A 9 -22.00 -3.09 20.30
C CYS A 9 -22.47 -4.26 21.19
N THR A 10 -23.76 -4.58 21.17
CA THR A 10 -24.29 -5.70 21.96
C THR A 10 -23.83 -7.08 21.46
N ILE A 11 -23.31 -7.16 20.23
CA ILE A 11 -22.92 -8.42 19.58
C ILE A 11 -21.42 -8.67 19.76
N CYS A 12 -20.57 -7.70 19.42
CA CYS A 12 -19.11 -7.85 19.47
C CYS A 12 -18.43 -7.04 20.59
N LEU A 13 -19.18 -6.29 21.40
CA LEU A 13 -18.68 -5.45 22.50
C LEU A 13 -17.69 -4.35 22.09
N SER A 14 -17.43 -4.16 20.79
CA SER A 14 -16.62 -3.07 20.26
C SER A 14 -17.21 -1.72 20.60
N ASN A 15 -16.35 -0.73 20.90
CA ASN A 15 -16.78 0.64 21.10
C ASN A 15 -17.35 1.20 19.79
N VAL A 16 -18.50 1.87 19.88
CA VAL A 16 -19.15 2.47 18.72
C VAL A 16 -19.43 3.95 18.99
N ASP A 17 -19.39 4.75 17.93
CA ASP A 17 -19.80 6.16 17.97
C ASP A 17 -21.15 6.29 18.70
N ARG A 18 -21.24 7.22 19.66
CA ARG A 18 -22.41 7.45 20.54
C ARG A 18 -23.65 7.98 19.82
N THR A 19 -23.69 7.88 18.49
CA THR A 19 -24.82 8.31 17.66
C THR A 19 -25.53 7.08 17.11
N THR A 20 -26.86 7.16 16.99
CA THR A 20 -27.66 6.09 16.35
C THR A 20 -27.12 5.75 14.96
N HIS A 21 -26.70 6.76 14.21
CA HIS A 21 -26.13 6.57 12.88
C HIS A 21 -24.82 5.78 12.91
N GLY A 22 -23.92 6.10 13.84
CA GLY A 22 -22.66 5.40 14.05
C GLY A 22 -22.87 3.93 14.44
N TYR A 23 -23.81 3.69 15.36
CA TYR A 23 -24.23 2.34 15.76
C TYR A 23 -24.74 1.50 14.57
N LEU A 24 -25.65 2.08 13.79
CA LEU A 24 -26.21 1.41 12.61
C LEU A 24 -25.18 1.20 11.50
N ARG A 25 -24.22 2.11 11.33
CA ARG A 25 -23.12 1.97 10.37
C ARG A 25 -22.22 0.79 10.75
N HIS A 26 -21.82 0.71 12.01
CA HIS A 26 -21.03 -0.40 12.54
C HIS A 26 -21.72 -1.75 12.30
N LEU A 27 -23.01 -1.87 12.66
CA LEU A 27 -23.76 -3.11 12.48
C LEU A 27 -23.79 -3.58 11.02
N ARG A 28 -23.90 -2.67 10.05
CA ARG A 28 -23.88 -3.01 8.62
C ARG A 28 -22.50 -3.45 8.14
N GLN A 29 -21.44 -2.80 8.62
CA GLN A 29 -20.08 -3.07 8.16
C GLN A 29 -19.52 -4.35 8.77
N VAL A 30 -19.76 -4.56 10.07
CA VAL A 30 -19.18 -5.67 10.82
C VAL A 30 -20.07 -6.91 10.79
N HIS A 31 -21.39 -6.73 10.93
CA HIS A 31 -22.36 -7.84 11.05
C HIS A 31 -23.26 -8.01 9.81
N GLY A 32 -23.00 -7.27 8.73
CA GLY A 32 -23.82 -7.29 7.50
C GLY A 32 -23.94 -8.66 6.83
N ASN A 33 -22.89 -9.48 6.95
CA ASN A 33 -22.79 -10.80 6.33
C ASN A 33 -22.81 -11.95 7.35
N ASP A 34 -23.14 -11.67 8.61
CA ASP A 34 -23.15 -12.70 9.65
C ASP A 34 -24.40 -13.57 9.51
N HIS A 35 -24.22 -14.82 9.08
CA HIS A 35 -25.29 -15.80 8.93
C HIS A 35 -25.89 -16.27 10.25
N LEU A 36 -25.21 -16.01 11.38
CA LEU A 36 -25.64 -16.39 12.72
C LEU A 36 -26.08 -15.17 13.56
N PHE A 37 -26.45 -14.06 12.89
CA PHE A 37 -26.90 -12.86 13.57
C PHE A 37 -28.03 -13.15 14.56
N ASN A 38 -27.79 -12.87 15.84
CA ASN A 38 -28.73 -13.10 16.92
C ASN A 38 -28.52 -12.04 18.01
N THR A 39 -29.46 -11.10 18.16
CA THR A 39 -29.39 -10.06 19.19
C THR A 39 -30.78 -9.64 19.67
N SER A 40 -30.88 -9.24 20.94
CA SER A 40 -32.01 -8.50 21.47
C SER A 40 -31.80 -6.99 21.31
N CYS A 41 -32.89 -6.21 21.37
CA CYS A 41 -32.81 -4.76 21.36
C CYS A 41 -32.57 -4.23 22.78
N PRO A 42 -31.48 -3.50 23.06
CA PRO A 42 -31.17 -3.00 24.41
C PRO A 42 -32.08 -1.85 24.87
N LEU A 43 -32.89 -1.29 23.95
CA LEU A 43 -33.80 -0.18 24.22
C LEU A 43 -35.24 -0.63 24.47
N CYS A 44 -35.53 -1.92 24.26
CA CYS A 44 -36.83 -2.51 24.55
C CYS A 44 -36.73 -3.51 25.69
N ASP A 45 -37.73 -3.50 26.57
CA ASP A 45 -37.94 -4.59 27.55
C ASP A 45 -38.56 -5.84 26.90
N SER A 46 -38.63 -5.90 25.57
CA SER A 46 -39.05 -7.10 24.88
C SER A 46 -37.90 -8.11 24.86
N ASN A 47 -38.15 -9.31 25.37
CA ASN A 47 -37.29 -10.48 25.18
C ASN A 47 -37.27 -10.98 23.71
N PHE A 48 -37.57 -10.08 22.76
CA PHE A 48 -37.64 -10.41 21.36
C PHE A 48 -36.23 -10.48 20.78
N ILE A 49 -35.90 -11.64 20.23
CA ILE A 49 -34.62 -11.92 19.62
C ILE A 49 -34.73 -11.74 18.11
N TYR A 50 -33.85 -10.91 17.55
CA TYR A 50 -33.75 -10.70 16.11
C TYR A 50 -32.70 -11.63 15.52
N THR A 51 -33.13 -12.53 14.64
CA THR A 51 -32.25 -13.44 13.88
C THR A 51 -31.79 -12.87 12.53
N ASN A 52 -32.20 -11.64 12.21
CA ASN A 52 -31.89 -10.98 10.95
C ASN A 52 -31.58 -9.50 11.18
N LEU A 53 -30.41 -9.05 10.70
CA LEU A 53 -29.93 -7.68 10.85
C LEU A 53 -30.90 -6.65 10.26
N LYS A 54 -31.51 -6.93 9.10
CA LYS A 54 -32.45 -6.01 8.44
C LYS A 54 -33.68 -5.78 9.31
N SER A 55 -34.20 -6.83 9.93
CA SER A 55 -35.33 -6.74 10.87
C SER A 55 -34.96 -5.97 12.13
N PHE A 56 -33.76 -6.21 12.68
CA PHE A 56 -33.24 -5.46 13.83
C PHE A 56 -33.10 -3.97 13.51
N ILE A 57 -32.47 -3.59 12.40
CA ILE A 57 -32.28 -2.18 11.99
C ILE A 57 -33.62 -1.47 11.83
N ASN A 58 -34.61 -2.12 11.20
CA ASN A 58 -35.94 -1.55 11.01
C ASN A 58 -36.66 -1.33 12.34
N HIS A 59 -36.52 -2.25 13.30
CA HIS A 59 -37.02 -2.04 14.65
C HIS A 59 -36.28 -0.91 15.36
N PHE A 60 -34.95 -0.92 15.34
CA PHE A 60 -34.11 0.02 16.06
C PHE A 60 -34.36 1.48 15.65
N ARG A 61 -34.60 1.73 14.35
CA ARG A 61 -34.99 3.05 13.83
C ARG A 61 -36.26 3.62 14.45
N LYS A 62 -37.19 2.78 14.93
CA LYS A 62 -38.43 3.26 15.55
C LYS A 62 -38.19 3.96 16.89
N HIS A 63 -37.05 3.70 17.53
CA HIS A 63 -36.65 4.40 18.77
C HIS A 63 -36.22 5.84 18.50
N ASP A 64 -35.51 6.10 17.40
CA ASP A 64 -35.05 7.44 17.00
C ASP A 64 -36.22 8.40 16.73
N PHE A 65 -37.33 7.90 16.15
CA PHE A 65 -38.49 8.72 15.78
C PHE A 65 -39.40 9.09 16.96
N ASN A 66 -39.37 8.33 18.06
CA ASN A 66 -40.20 8.60 19.23
C ASN A 66 -39.54 9.56 20.23
N SER A 67 -38.22 9.80 20.11
CA SER A 67 -37.48 10.71 20.98
C SER A 67 -37.57 12.19 20.58
N SER A 68 -38.16 12.53 19.42
CA SER A 68 -38.16 13.89 18.87
C SER A 68 -39.51 14.62 18.90
N SER A 69 -40.48 14.17 19.70
CA SER A 69 -41.83 14.77 19.74
C SER A 69 -42.16 15.60 20.99
N GLN A 70 -41.18 15.95 21.83
CA GLN A 70 -41.36 16.98 22.85
C GLN A 70 -40.22 18.01 22.80
N ASP A 71 -40.65 19.27 22.72
CA ASP A 71 -39.90 20.52 22.92
C ASP A 71 -38.99 21.02 21.78
N HIS A 72 -39.63 21.68 20.82
CA HIS A 72 -39.01 22.78 20.10
C HIS A 72 -38.81 23.97 21.06
N SER A 73 -37.59 24.16 21.55
CA SER A 73 -37.10 25.48 21.94
C SER A 73 -35.70 25.71 21.33
N SER A 74 -35.67 26.68 20.43
CA SER A 74 -34.50 27.20 19.75
C SER A 74 -33.52 27.84 20.73
N LEU A 75 -32.22 27.49 20.68
CA LEU A 75 -31.13 28.34 21.17
C LEU A 75 -29.77 27.96 20.56
N SER A 76 -29.07 28.98 20.09
CA SER A 76 -27.76 28.97 19.44
C SER A 76 -26.65 28.37 20.30
N LEU A 77 -25.77 27.58 19.66
CA LEU A 77 -24.49 27.16 20.21
C LEU A 77 -23.47 28.32 20.19
N ALA A 78 -23.07 28.78 21.38
CA ALA A 78 -21.75 29.32 21.64
C ALA A 78 -21.16 28.52 22.82
N LEU A 79 -20.04 27.84 22.59
CA LEU A 79 -19.30 27.11 23.62
C LEU A 79 -18.12 27.96 24.10
N PRO A 80 -17.94 28.20 25.41
CA PRO A 80 -16.66 28.62 25.94
C PRO A 80 -15.81 27.39 26.30
N PHE A 81 -14.57 27.39 25.84
CA PHE A 81 -13.50 26.53 26.34
C PHE A 81 -13.15 26.97 27.77
N ASN A 82 -13.14 26.03 28.72
CA ASN A 82 -12.51 26.23 30.03
C ASN A 82 -11.19 25.44 30.05
N ASP A 83 -10.11 26.18 30.20
CA ASP A 83 -8.76 25.70 30.48
C ASP A 83 -8.72 25.06 31.87
N PHE A 84 -8.21 23.83 31.95
CA PHE A 84 -7.77 23.23 33.19
C PHE A 84 -6.26 23.43 33.33
N ASN A 85 -5.87 24.36 34.20
CA ASN A 85 -4.53 24.41 34.78
C ASN A 85 -4.38 23.26 35.79
N LEU A 86 -3.34 22.45 35.61
CA LEU A 86 -2.84 21.51 36.62
C LEU A 86 -1.47 22.02 37.07
N ASP A 87 -1.44 22.59 38.26
CA ASP A 87 -0.22 22.82 39.04
C ASP A 87 0.38 21.46 39.43
N ASN A 88 1.61 21.20 38.98
CA ASN A 88 2.41 20.07 39.40
C ASN A 88 3.38 20.50 40.50
N HIS A 89 3.24 19.87 41.66
CA HIS A 89 4.25 19.87 42.71
C HIS A 89 4.26 18.46 43.30
N ASP A 90 5.30 17.67 43.02
CA ASP A 90 6.02 16.91 44.05
C ASP A 90 7.32 16.31 43.47
N ASP A 91 8.42 16.55 44.17
CA ASP A 91 9.76 16.06 43.86
C ASP A 91 9.94 14.65 44.45
N THR A 92 9.95 13.60 43.63
CA THR A 92 10.54 12.30 44.03
C THR A 92 11.15 11.54 42.84
N ASP A 93 12.48 11.51 42.81
CA ASP A 93 13.38 10.41 42.39
C ASP A 93 13.00 9.52 41.17
N ASP A 94 12.92 10.11 39.97
CA ASP A 94 12.52 9.45 38.71
C ASP A 94 13.70 8.97 37.81
N SER A 95 14.93 8.98 38.31
CA SER A 95 16.12 8.82 37.45
C SER A 95 16.35 7.39 36.92
N GLN A 96 15.66 6.37 37.46
CA GLN A 96 15.83 4.97 37.03
C GLN A 96 14.73 4.47 36.06
N GLN A 97 13.56 5.11 35.97
CA GLN A 97 12.51 4.70 35.04
C GLN A 97 12.73 5.18 33.60
N ILE A 98 13.43 6.32 33.42
CA ILE A 98 13.69 6.91 32.10
C ILE A 98 14.60 6.00 31.24
N GLN A 99 15.53 5.25 31.85
CA GLN A 99 16.43 4.37 31.09
C GLN A 99 15.72 3.12 30.54
N GLN A 100 14.77 2.54 31.27
CA GLN A 100 14.02 1.38 30.76
C GLN A 100 13.10 1.76 29.60
N ALA A 101 12.35 2.86 29.70
CA ALA A 101 11.44 3.30 28.63
C ALA A 101 12.13 3.49 27.26
N SER A 102 13.39 3.95 27.25
CA SER A 102 14.15 4.16 26.01
C SER A 102 14.51 2.85 25.28
N VAL A 103 14.71 1.75 26.02
CA VAL A 103 15.07 0.44 25.43
C VAL A 103 13.85 -0.19 24.73
N TRP A 104 12.68 -0.16 25.37
CA TRP A 104 11.43 -0.69 24.80
C TRP A 104 11.01 0.04 23.52
N GLN A 105 11.24 1.35 23.42
CA GLN A 105 10.95 2.12 22.21
C GLN A 105 11.80 1.68 21.01
N SER A 106 13.06 1.27 21.24
CA SER A 106 13.94 0.85 20.16
C SER A 106 13.54 -0.50 19.54
N GLU A 107 13.04 -1.44 20.35
CA GLU A 107 12.62 -2.76 19.88
C GLU A 107 11.26 -2.72 19.15
N HIS A 108 10.32 -1.89 19.61
CA HIS A 108 9.01 -1.74 18.96
C HIS A 108 9.11 -1.19 17.53
N HIS A 109 10.12 -0.35 17.24
CA HIS A 109 10.34 0.15 15.89
C HIS A 109 10.72 -0.96 14.89
N GLY A 110 11.39 -2.03 15.34
CA GLY A 110 11.77 -3.14 14.47
C GLY A 110 10.57 -3.92 13.94
N ALA A 111 9.66 -4.33 14.83
CA ALA A 111 8.49 -5.13 14.46
C ALA A 111 7.53 -4.37 13.52
N LEU A 112 7.32 -3.08 13.77
CA LEU A 112 6.48 -2.25 12.92
C LEU A 112 7.07 -2.12 11.50
N ASP A 113 8.38 -1.98 11.39
CA ASP A 113 9.06 -1.88 10.10
C ASP A 113 8.99 -3.19 9.31
N GLU A 114 9.10 -4.34 9.98
CA GLU A 114 8.90 -5.65 9.36
C GLU A 114 7.48 -5.83 8.82
N ILE A 115 6.45 -5.40 9.57
CA ILE A 115 5.05 -5.42 9.12
C ILE A 115 4.88 -4.54 7.88
N ARG A 116 5.43 -3.32 7.88
CA ARG A 116 5.37 -2.40 6.73
C ARG A 116 6.04 -3.01 5.51
N LYS A 117 7.25 -3.54 5.67
CA LYS A 117 8.00 -4.20 4.60
C LYS A 117 7.24 -5.41 4.04
N PHE A 118 6.64 -6.23 4.91
CA PHE A 118 5.81 -7.36 4.49
C PHE A 118 4.59 -6.90 3.70
N TYR A 119 3.88 -5.86 4.18
CA TYR A 119 2.71 -5.31 3.51
C TYR A 119 3.04 -4.78 2.11
N VAL A 120 4.12 -4.01 1.96
CA VAL A 120 4.57 -3.50 0.65
C VAL A 120 4.93 -4.67 -0.29
N LYS A 121 5.64 -5.70 0.21
CA LYS A 121 5.95 -6.90 -0.56
C LYS A 121 4.70 -7.65 -1.03
N MET A 122 3.69 -7.74 -0.16
CA MET A 122 2.41 -8.34 -0.51
C MET A 122 1.71 -7.54 -1.61
N LEU A 123 1.64 -6.20 -1.48
CA LEU A 123 1.06 -5.34 -2.52
C LEU A 123 1.80 -5.48 -3.86
N LEU A 124 3.13 -5.56 -3.86
CA LEU A 124 3.92 -5.81 -5.06
C LEU A 124 3.54 -7.14 -5.74
N LYS A 125 3.46 -8.23 -4.98
CA LYS A 125 3.06 -9.55 -5.51
C LYS A 125 1.65 -9.55 -6.08
N VAL A 126 0.71 -8.87 -5.43
CA VAL A 126 -0.66 -8.77 -5.94
C VAL A 126 -0.70 -7.91 -7.20
N ARG A 127 0.07 -6.82 -7.22
CA ARG A 127 0.16 -5.94 -8.39
C ARG A 127 0.78 -6.62 -9.59
N GLU A 128 1.71 -7.55 -9.40
CA GLU A 128 2.31 -8.35 -10.47
C GLU A 128 1.27 -8.95 -11.44
N GLY A 129 0.13 -9.42 -10.90
CA GLY A 129 -0.96 -9.98 -11.71
C GLY A 129 -2.13 -9.03 -11.98
N HIS A 130 -2.21 -7.90 -11.27
CA HIS A 130 -3.43 -7.09 -11.20
C HIS A 130 -3.16 -5.59 -11.10
N VAL A 131 -3.86 -4.80 -11.90
CA VAL A 131 -3.98 -3.36 -11.63
C VAL A 131 -4.82 -3.20 -10.38
N LEU A 132 -4.26 -2.57 -9.33
CA LEU A 132 -4.96 -2.34 -8.06
C LEU A 132 -5.40 -0.87 -7.96
N PRO A 133 -6.68 -0.57 -8.20
CA PRO A 133 -7.20 0.78 -7.95
C PRO A 133 -7.04 1.16 -6.47
N GLY A 134 -6.92 2.46 -6.21
CA GLY A 134 -6.67 2.98 -4.85
C GLY A 134 -7.73 2.56 -3.81
N ASN A 135 -8.99 2.42 -4.20
CA ASN A 135 -10.04 1.92 -3.30
C ASN A 135 -9.83 0.45 -2.91
N ILE A 136 -9.35 -0.40 -3.83
CA ILE A 136 -9.03 -1.81 -3.53
C ILE A 136 -7.85 -1.89 -2.56
N MET A 137 -6.81 -1.07 -2.74
CA MET A 137 -5.68 -1.03 -1.81
C MET A 137 -6.12 -0.61 -0.40
N LYS A 138 -7.01 0.38 -0.29
CA LYS A 138 -7.60 0.78 1.00
C LYS A 138 -8.43 -0.34 1.64
N THR A 139 -9.21 -1.07 0.85
CA THR A 139 -9.95 -2.24 1.36
C THR A 139 -8.99 -3.33 1.84
N MET A 140 -7.89 -3.58 1.12
CA MET A 140 -6.87 -4.53 1.56
C MET A 140 -6.16 -4.08 2.84
N ALA A 141 -5.85 -2.78 2.96
CA ALA A 141 -5.32 -2.20 4.19
C ALA A 141 -6.25 -2.47 5.37
N LEU A 142 -7.54 -2.12 5.24
CA LEU A 142 -8.58 -2.37 6.24
C LEU A 142 -8.66 -3.85 6.66
N SER A 143 -8.70 -4.76 5.68
CA SER A 143 -8.79 -6.19 5.95
C SER A 143 -7.58 -6.73 6.71
N ILE A 144 -6.37 -6.22 6.42
CA ILE A 144 -5.15 -6.65 7.10
C ILE A 144 -5.07 -6.05 8.50
N THR A 145 -5.39 -4.77 8.67
CA THR A 145 -5.46 -4.17 10.02
C THR A 145 -6.44 -4.94 10.89
N CYS A 146 -7.65 -5.23 10.39
CA CYS A 146 -8.65 -6.04 11.11
C CYS A 146 -8.15 -7.46 11.42
N LEU A 147 -7.41 -8.10 10.50
CA LEU A 147 -6.81 -9.41 10.76
C LEU A 147 -5.76 -9.33 11.89
N LEU A 148 -4.90 -8.32 11.88
CA LEU A 148 -3.86 -8.12 12.89
C LEU A 148 -4.47 -7.80 14.26
N GLU A 149 -5.53 -7.01 14.32
CA GLU A 149 -6.29 -6.73 15.53
C GLU A 149 -6.89 -8.02 16.12
N ASN A 150 -7.57 -8.82 15.30
CA ASN A 150 -8.17 -10.08 15.72
C ASN A 150 -7.10 -11.09 16.19
N PHE A 151 -5.97 -11.15 15.49
CA PHE A 151 -4.85 -12.01 15.88
C PHE A 151 -4.23 -11.57 17.21
N SER A 152 -4.10 -10.26 17.42
CA SER A 152 -3.61 -9.69 18.68
C SER A 152 -4.55 -10.03 19.84
N TYR A 153 -5.86 -9.87 19.64
CA TYR A 153 -6.87 -10.27 20.64
C TYR A 153 -6.81 -11.77 20.95
N TYR A 154 -6.71 -12.61 19.90
CA TYR A 154 -6.57 -14.06 20.06
C TYR A 154 -5.32 -14.43 20.89
N LEU A 155 -4.15 -13.86 20.57
CA LEU A 155 -2.92 -14.13 21.32
C LEU A 155 -3.04 -13.71 22.78
N LEU A 156 -3.55 -12.51 23.04
CA LEU A 156 -3.73 -12.01 24.40
C LEU A 156 -4.66 -12.93 25.21
N SER A 157 -5.77 -13.36 24.60
CA SER A 157 -6.71 -14.29 25.23
C SER A 157 -6.08 -15.66 25.54
N LYS A 158 -5.21 -16.17 24.65
CA LYS A 158 -4.56 -17.47 24.82
C LYS A 158 -3.41 -17.45 25.81
N LEU A 159 -2.74 -16.31 25.94
CA LEU A 159 -1.64 -16.13 26.87
C LEU A 159 -2.12 -15.73 28.28
N ASN A 160 -3.44 -15.60 28.51
CA ASN A 160 -4.03 -15.11 29.76
C ASN A 160 -3.42 -13.77 30.21
N ILE A 161 -2.99 -12.94 29.25
CA ILE A 161 -2.47 -11.61 29.56
C ILE A 161 -3.68 -10.72 29.80
N ASN A 162 -3.83 -10.19 31.02
CA ASN A 162 -4.93 -9.28 31.32
C ASN A 162 -4.78 -7.99 30.49
N VAL A 163 -5.73 -7.74 29.59
CA VAL A 163 -5.65 -6.71 28.52
C VAL A 163 -6.08 -5.33 29.01
N ASP A 164 -6.21 -5.12 30.32
CA ASP A 164 -6.65 -3.84 30.89
C ASP A 164 -5.65 -2.68 30.64
N ASN A 165 -4.45 -2.95 30.14
CA ASN A 165 -3.44 -1.92 29.89
C ASN A 165 -3.33 -1.55 28.40
N VAL A 166 -3.69 -0.28 28.12
CA VAL A 166 -3.20 0.76 27.16
C VAL A 166 -2.28 0.36 25.98
N ILE A 167 -1.45 -0.67 26.12
CA ILE A 167 -0.46 -1.14 25.15
C ILE A 167 -1.10 -1.71 23.89
N SER A 168 -2.26 -2.40 23.98
CA SER A 168 -2.91 -2.97 22.79
C SER A 168 -3.53 -1.92 21.87
N TYR A 169 -3.97 -0.78 22.42
CA TYR A 169 -4.66 0.25 21.65
C TYR A 169 -3.70 1.09 20.82
N ASN A 170 -2.54 1.45 21.37
CA ASN A 170 -1.56 2.28 20.66
C ASN A 170 -0.89 1.52 19.50
N PHE A 171 -0.51 0.27 19.71
CA PHE A 171 0.15 -0.53 18.67
C PHE A 171 -0.74 -0.75 17.43
N ASN A 172 -2.03 -1.04 17.64
CA ASN A 172 -2.96 -1.22 16.52
C ASN A 172 -3.18 0.09 15.74
N ASN A 173 -3.31 1.23 16.44
CA ASN A 173 -3.44 2.54 15.80
C ASN A 173 -2.20 2.89 14.96
N ASP A 174 -1.00 2.58 15.47
CA ASP A 174 0.25 2.82 14.75
C ASP A 174 0.35 1.94 13.50
N ILE A 175 0.02 0.64 13.61
CA ILE A 175 -0.03 -0.26 12.45
C ILE A 175 -1.03 0.27 11.41
N GLU A 176 -2.25 0.59 11.85
CA GLU A 176 -3.30 1.08 10.98
C GLU A 176 -2.80 2.31 10.20
N LYS A 177 -2.34 3.33 10.92
CA LYS A 177 -1.83 4.56 10.32
C LYS A 177 -0.74 4.30 9.28
N ASN A 178 0.23 3.44 9.61
CA ASN A 178 1.35 3.13 8.71
C ASN A 178 0.91 2.35 7.45
N ILE A 179 0.04 1.34 7.59
CA ILE A 179 -0.49 0.58 6.46
C ILE A 179 -1.34 1.47 5.56
N PHE A 180 -2.16 2.34 6.15
CA PHE A 180 -2.99 3.29 5.40
C PHE A 180 -2.19 4.36 4.68
N GLU A 181 -1.10 4.85 5.28
CA GLU A 181 -0.20 5.79 4.65
C GLU A 181 0.40 5.20 3.37
N ILE A 182 0.87 3.94 3.42
CA ILE A 182 1.36 3.19 2.25
C ILE A 182 0.29 3.09 1.16
N SER A 183 -0.97 2.83 1.56
CA SER A 183 -2.09 2.62 0.64
C SER A 183 -2.87 3.89 0.25
N ARG A 184 -2.38 5.07 0.64
CA ARG A 184 -3.09 6.34 0.45
C ARG A 184 -3.22 6.71 -1.03
N ASN A 185 -2.13 6.60 -1.76
CA ASN A 185 -2.01 6.92 -3.19
C ASN A 185 -0.78 6.22 -3.80
N GLU A 186 -0.64 6.32 -5.12
CA GLU A 186 0.46 5.68 -5.86
C GLU A 186 1.84 6.18 -5.39
N ASP A 187 1.98 7.49 -5.19
CA ASP A 187 3.27 8.09 -4.79
C ASP A 187 3.73 7.58 -3.42
N SER A 188 2.81 7.41 -2.46
CA SER A 188 3.13 6.89 -1.12
C SER A 188 3.57 5.43 -1.19
N PHE A 189 2.91 4.63 -2.04
CA PHE A 189 3.31 3.25 -2.29
C PHE A 189 4.69 3.16 -2.96
N ILE A 190 4.97 4.01 -3.96
CA ILE A 190 6.26 4.06 -4.64
C ILE A 190 7.36 4.52 -3.68
N ALA A 191 7.10 5.51 -2.83
CA ALA A 191 8.04 5.95 -1.79
C ALA A 191 8.36 4.83 -0.81
N ALA A 192 7.35 4.03 -0.41
CA ALA A 192 7.57 2.86 0.43
C ALA A 192 8.42 1.80 -0.29
N CYS A 193 8.17 1.54 -1.59
CA CYS A 193 9.01 0.65 -2.40
C CYS A 193 10.46 1.13 -2.48
N GLN A 194 10.68 2.43 -2.64
CA GLN A 194 12.02 3.04 -2.66
C GLN A 194 12.75 2.81 -1.34
N SER A 195 12.07 3.11 -0.23
CA SER A 195 12.62 2.94 1.12
C SER A 195 12.99 1.48 1.41
N TYR A 196 12.07 0.55 1.15
CA TYR A 196 12.22 -0.85 1.59
C TYR A 196 12.95 -1.77 0.63
N PHE A 197 12.87 -1.50 -0.67
CA PHE A 197 13.35 -2.40 -1.72
C PHE A 197 14.31 -1.71 -2.69
N LYS A 198 14.75 -0.48 -2.39
CA LYS A 198 15.61 0.32 -3.26
C LYS A 198 15.02 0.42 -4.68
N PHE A 199 13.70 0.48 -4.78
CA PHE A 199 13.02 0.58 -6.06
C PHE A 199 13.49 1.82 -6.81
N VAL A 200 13.89 1.67 -8.07
CA VAL A 200 14.27 2.80 -8.93
C VAL A 200 13.13 3.02 -9.92
N LYS A 201 12.56 4.22 -9.92
CA LYS A 201 11.50 4.56 -10.87
C LYS A 201 12.08 4.56 -12.29
N PRO A 202 11.42 3.93 -13.28
CA PRO A 202 11.87 3.98 -14.66
C PRO A 202 12.01 5.42 -15.15
N LYS A 203 13.10 5.71 -15.87
CA LYS A 203 13.33 7.00 -16.50
C LYS A 203 12.50 7.08 -17.78
N GLU A 204 11.60 8.06 -17.86
CA GLU A 204 10.83 8.30 -19.07
C GLU A 204 11.72 8.95 -20.15
N ILE A 205 11.73 8.36 -21.34
CA ILE A 205 12.41 8.91 -22.52
C ILE A 205 11.35 9.65 -23.33
N LEU A 206 11.47 10.97 -23.41
CA LEU A 206 10.58 11.79 -24.21
C LEU A 206 10.90 11.59 -25.70
N LEU A 207 10.00 10.95 -26.41
CA LEU A 207 10.05 10.86 -27.86
C LEU A 207 9.51 12.17 -28.47
N PRO A 208 10.13 12.69 -29.53
CA PRO A 208 9.69 13.92 -30.17
C PRO A 208 8.35 13.67 -30.89
N THR A 209 7.26 14.16 -30.32
CA THR A 209 5.95 14.19 -30.99
C THR A 209 5.98 15.16 -32.16
N GLU A 210 5.40 14.75 -33.30
CA GLU A 210 5.43 15.51 -34.56
C GLU A 210 4.73 16.89 -34.50
N GLU A 211 4.06 17.23 -33.39
CA GLU A 211 3.23 18.43 -33.26
C GLU A 211 4.00 19.73 -32.92
N LYS A 212 5.32 19.69 -32.76
CA LYS A 212 6.13 20.92 -32.75
C LYS A 212 7.16 20.91 -33.86
N GLN A 213 6.70 21.33 -35.04
CA GLN A 213 7.53 21.77 -36.15
C GLN A 213 8.42 22.96 -35.74
N GLY A 214 9.53 22.66 -35.07
CA GLY A 214 10.71 23.52 -35.04
C GLY A 214 11.76 22.87 -35.92
N LYS A 215 12.15 23.54 -37.01
CA LYS A 215 13.21 23.11 -37.94
C LYS A 215 14.46 22.62 -37.17
N ILE A 216 14.64 21.30 -37.07
CA ILE A 216 15.94 20.72 -36.74
C ILE A 216 16.63 20.44 -38.07
N CYS A 217 17.53 21.35 -38.44
CA CYS A 217 18.45 21.16 -39.55
C CYS A 217 19.53 20.17 -39.09
N ILE A 218 19.37 18.88 -39.38
CA ILE A 218 20.43 17.89 -39.17
C ILE A 218 21.41 18.03 -40.33
N LYS A 219 22.50 18.78 -40.11
CA LYS A 219 23.69 18.71 -40.96
C LYS A 219 24.45 17.42 -40.65
N ASN A 220 24.53 16.57 -41.67
CA ASN A 220 25.55 15.54 -41.92
C ASN A 220 25.89 14.59 -40.77
N MET A 221 25.26 13.40 -40.79
CA MET A 221 25.88 12.20 -40.25
C MET A 221 26.17 11.25 -41.42
N LYS A 222 27.47 11.00 -41.63
CA LYS A 222 28.02 10.11 -42.67
C LYS A 222 27.46 8.70 -42.51
N GLN A 223 27.20 8.08 -43.65
CA GLN A 223 26.78 6.69 -43.81
C GLN A 223 27.77 5.73 -43.13
N ILE A 224 27.25 4.76 -42.37
CA ILE A 224 27.91 3.48 -42.15
C ILE A 224 27.08 2.45 -42.90
N SER A 225 27.73 1.78 -43.86
CA SER A 225 27.13 0.84 -44.78
C SER A 225 26.76 -0.47 -44.08
N SER A 226 25.59 -0.96 -44.46
CA SER A 226 25.08 -2.31 -44.28
C SER A 226 26.06 -3.41 -44.70
N ASN A 227 26.25 -4.39 -43.83
CA ASN A 227 26.21 -5.83 -44.13
C ASN A 227 26.34 -6.60 -42.81
N ASP A 228 25.28 -7.24 -42.33
CA ASP A 228 25.28 -8.69 -42.28
C ASP A 228 23.91 -9.29 -41.95
N LYS A 229 23.68 -10.44 -42.57
CA LYS A 229 22.44 -11.21 -42.58
C LYS A 229 22.45 -12.25 -41.45
N GLN A 230 21.24 -12.55 -40.98
CA GLN A 230 20.82 -13.73 -40.21
C GLN A 230 21.20 -13.80 -38.73
N LEU A 231 20.22 -13.52 -37.88
CA LEU A 231 19.95 -14.42 -36.75
C LEU A 231 18.49 -14.88 -36.81
N LYS A 232 18.35 -16.20 -36.89
CA LYS A 232 17.09 -16.95 -36.86
C LYS A 232 16.59 -17.07 -35.42
N ASN A 233 15.26 -17.07 -35.30
CA ASN A 233 14.44 -17.73 -34.28
C ASN A 233 15.09 -18.05 -32.92
N TYR A 234 14.74 -17.26 -31.92
CA TYR A 234 14.49 -17.79 -30.58
C TYR A 234 13.18 -17.21 -30.04
N ASP A 235 12.28 -18.12 -29.72
CA ASP A 235 11.00 -17.89 -29.08
C ASP A 235 11.26 -17.78 -27.57
N TRP A 236 11.21 -16.55 -27.04
CA TRP A 236 11.30 -16.29 -25.59
C TRP A 236 10.22 -15.27 -25.20
N ILE A 237 8.97 -15.64 -25.42
CA ILE A 237 7.80 -14.95 -24.87
C ILE A 237 7.32 -15.75 -23.66
N GLU A 238 8.00 -15.63 -22.51
CA GLU A 238 7.37 -16.07 -21.26
C GLU A 238 7.86 -15.42 -19.96
N LEU A 239 8.91 -14.58 -19.98
CA LEU A 239 9.45 -13.97 -18.76
C LEU A 239 9.07 -12.50 -18.50
N LEU A 240 8.26 -11.88 -19.37
CA LEU A 240 7.79 -10.48 -19.24
C LEU A 240 6.41 -10.32 -18.60
N ARG A 241 5.92 -11.33 -17.87
CA ARG A 241 4.65 -11.20 -17.12
C ARG A 241 4.73 -10.26 -15.91
N GLY A 242 5.94 -9.91 -15.46
CA GLY A 242 6.16 -9.02 -14.31
C GLY A 242 6.10 -7.52 -14.60
N VAL A 243 6.01 -7.09 -15.86
CA VAL A 243 5.59 -5.72 -16.20
C VAL A 243 4.09 -5.79 -16.39
N VAL A 244 3.35 -5.61 -15.29
CA VAL A 244 1.90 -5.40 -15.32
C VAL A 244 1.62 -4.38 -16.40
N ASN A 245 0.87 -4.76 -17.43
CA ASN A 245 0.47 -3.88 -18.51
C ASN A 245 0.02 -2.53 -17.92
N PRO A 246 0.79 -1.43 -18.08
CA PRO A 246 0.40 -0.15 -17.53
C PRO A 246 -0.82 0.45 -18.25
N LEU A 247 -1.31 -0.19 -19.32
CA LEU A 247 -2.33 0.34 -20.20
C LEU A 247 -3.46 -0.66 -20.49
N MET A 248 -4.55 -0.51 -19.72
CA MET A 248 -5.95 -0.78 -20.11
C MET A 248 -6.32 -2.16 -20.74
N GLY A 249 -7.62 -2.37 -20.92
CA GLY A 249 -8.25 -3.67 -21.19
C GLY A 249 -7.82 -4.37 -22.48
N LYS A 250 -8.19 -5.66 -22.56
CA LYS A 250 -7.86 -6.68 -23.58
C LYS A 250 -7.91 -6.26 -25.06
N ASN A 251 -8.49 -5.12 -25.40
CA ASN A 251 -8.70 -4.66 -26.77
C ASN A 251 -7.55 -3.80 -27.32
N ALA A 252 -6.61 -3.37 -26.47
CA ALA A 252 -5.42 -2.62 -26.87
C ALA A 252 -4.17 -3.45 -26.57
N ILE A 253 -3.93 -4.50 -27.36
CA ILE A 253 -2.68 -5.28 -27.29
C ILE A 253 -1.56 -4.41 -27.88
N HIS A 254 -1.10 -3.44 -27.11
CA HIS A 254 0.13 -2.74 -27.42
C HIS A 254 1.27 -3.71 -27.19
N LYS A 255 1.92 -4.14 -28.29
CA LYS A 255 3.11 -4.98 -28.22
C LYS A 255 4.26 -4.15 -27.64
N LEU A 256 4.52 -4.33 -26.35
CA LEU A 256 5.74 -3.87 -25.71
C LEU A 256 6.89 -4.78 -26.13
N THR A 257 8.01 -4.18 -26.47
CA THR A 257 9.27 -4.87 -26.75
C THR A 257 10.30 -4.47 -25.70
N THR A 258 11.17 -5.39 -25.34
CA THR A 258 12.24 -5.14 -24.38
C THR A 258 13.62 -5.45 -24.96
N PHE A 259 14.61 -4.68 -24.54
CA PHE A 259 16.02 -5.07 -24.61
C PHE A 259 16.49 -5.39 -23.19
N TYR A 260 17.04 -6.57 -23.03
CA TYR A 260 17.67 -7.03 -21.80
C TYR A 260 19.04 -7.61 -22.13
N PHE A 261 19.91 -7.69 -21.14
CA PHE A 261 21.20 -8.38 -21.23
C PHE A 261 21.34 -9.34 -20.05
N SER A 262 22.11 -10.41 -20.26
CA SER A 262 22.60 -11.30 -19.21
C SER A 262 24.10 -11.10 -19.05
N ILE A 263 24.60 -11.25 -17.83
CA ILE A 263 26.04 -11.32 -17.55
C ILE A 263 26.39 -12.80 -17.43
N ASP A 264 27.12 -13.33 -18.41
CA ASP A 264 27.38 -14.76 -18.51
C ASP A 264 28.56 -15.22 -17.60
N ASP A 265 29.53 -14.34 -17.34
CA ASP A 265 30.72 -14.64 -16.52
C ASP A 265 30.59 -14.08 -15.10
N LEU A 266 29.47 -14.39 -14.45
CA LEU A 266 29.27 -14.05 -13.05
C LEU A 266 29.99 -15.07 -12.14
N PRO A 267 30.42 -14.65 -10.93
CA PRO A 267 30.87 -15.60 -9.91
C PRO A 267 29.80 -16.66 -9.65
N ALA A 268 30.20 -17.91 -9.42
CA ALA A 268 29.29 -19.05 -9.26
C ALA A 268 28.13 -18.84 -8.26
N ARG A 269 28.32 -17.96 -7.25
CA ARG A 269 27.29 -17.53 -6.30
C ARG A 269 26.10 -16.77 -6.93
N HIS A 270 26.22 -16.29 -8.17
CA HIS A 270 25.19 -15.52 -8.89
C HIS A 270 24.66 -16.20 -10.16
N ASN A 271 25.25 -17.31 -10.62
CA ASN A 271 24.97 -17.95 -11.93
C ASN A 271 23.59 -18.61 -12.08
N SER A 272 22.81 -18.68 -11.01
CA SER A 272 21.51 -19.38 -10.99
C SER A 272 20.32 -18.46 -10.71
N SER A 273 20.56 -17.17 -10.66
CA SER A 273 19.55 -16.19 -10.25
C SER A 273 19.09 -15.37 -11.45
N LEU A 274 17.78 -15.22 -11.60
CA LEU A 274 17.18 -14.21 -12.51
C LEU A 274 17.71 -12.79 -12.25
N SER A 275 18.41 -12.56 -11.13
CA SER A 275 19.15 -11.31 -10.87
C SER A 275 20.26 -11.02 -11.88
N ALA A 276 20.68 -11.98 -12.71
CA ALA A 276 21.67 -11.77 -13.76
C ALA A 276 21.09 -11.19 -15.05
N VAL A 277 19.75 -11.12 -15.17
CA VAL A 277 19.06 -10.54 -16.33
C VAL A 277 18.64 -9.12 -16.00
N HIS A 278 19.15 -8.17 -16.78
CA HIS A 278 18.94 -6.75 -16.55
C HIS A 278 18.18 -6.12 -17.73
N LEU A 279 17.08 -5.44 -17.42
CA LEU A 279 16.29 -4.69 -18.42
C LEU A 279 16.97 -3.36 -18.71
N LEU A 280 17.30 -3.11 -19.99
CA LEU A 280 17.87 -1.84 -20.45
C LEU A 280 16.81 -0.91 -21.01
N LEU A 281 15.88 -1.44 -21.80
CA LEU A 281 14.91 -0.61 -22.52
C LEU A 281 13.57 -1.33 -22.66
N LEU A 282 12.49 -0.60 -22.44
CA LEU A 282 11.11 -1.02 -22.66
C LEU A 282 10.42 0.03 -23.54
N TYR A 283 9.83 -0.39 -24.66
CA TYR A 283 9.24 0.53 -25.64
C TYR A 283 8.05 -0.11 -26.38
N TYR A 284 7.19 0.70 -26.99
CA TYR A 284 6.15 0.18 -27.88
C TYR A 284 6.72 -0.11 -29.25
N LYS A 285 6.34 -1.25 -29.84
CA LYS A 285 6.78 -1.63 -31.19
C LYS A 285 6.60 -0.51 -32.23
N LYS A 286 5.44 0.17 -32.21
CA LYS A 286 5.14 1.31 -33.10
C LYS A 286 6.17 2.44 -33.02
N ASP A 287 6.74 2.68 -31.84
CA ASP A 287 7.68 3.77 -31.61
C ASP A 287 9.06 3.39 -32.16
N PHE A 288 9.39 2.11 -32.22
CA PHE A 288 10.66 1.62 -32.78
C PHE A 288 10.61 1.42 -34.29
N ASP A 289 9.43 1.20 -34.85
CA ASP A 289 9.25 1.14 -36.30
C ASP A 289 9.56 2.52 -36.93
N ASP A 290 9.28 3.63 -36.22
CA ASP A 290 9.71 4.97 -36.59
C ASP A 290 11.24 5.15 -36.51
N GLU A 291 11.86 5.63 -37.59
CA GLU A 291 13.33 5.74 -37.69
C GLU A 291 13.90 6.77 -36.71
N LYS A 292 13.21 7.88 -36.49
CA LYS A 292 13.68 8.97 -35.63
C LYS A 292 13.68 8.53 -34.17
N ASN A 293 12.57 7.95 -33.72
CA ASN A 293 12.43 7.39 -32.38
C ASN A 293 13.40 6.23 -32.17
N ARG A 294 13.56 5.33 -33.15
CA ARG A 294 14.55 4.25 -33.09
C ARG A 294 15.97 4.77 -32.86
N LYS A 295 16.38 5.83 -33.57
CA LYS A 295 17.70 6.46 -33.35
C LYS A 295 17.85 7.01 -31.93
N ILE A 296 16.82 7.63 -31.36
CA ILE A 296 16.84 8.16 -29.99
C ILE A 296 16.93 7.01 -28.97
N LEU A 297 16.14 5.96 -29.16
CA LEU A 297 16.15 4.77 -28.30
C LEU A 297 17.53 4.11 -28.31
N PHE A 298 18.14 3.92 -29.49
CA PHE A 298 19.50 3.38 -29.58
C PHE A 298 20.56 4.31 -29.01
N ALA A 299 20.44 5.63 -29.20
CA ALA A 299 21.39 6.57 -28.60
C ALA A 299 21.34 6.51 -27.06
N GLN A 300 20.15 6.38 -26.48
CA GLN A 300 19.99 6.19 -25.04
C GLN A 300 20.54 4.82 -24.59
N LEU A 301 20.26 3.76 -25.33
CA LEU A 301 20.81 2.42 -25.06
C LEU A 301 22.34 2.43 -25.08
N SER A 302 22.96 2.99 -26.12
CA SER A 302 24.43 3.10 -26.20
C SER A 302 25.01 3.92 -25.06
N LYS A 303 24.34 5.00 -24.64
CA LYS A 303 24.77 5.78 -23.48
C LYS A 303 24.75 4.96 -22.20
N ASP A 304 23.69 4.19 -21.97
CA ASP A 304 23.53 3.40 -20.76
C ASP A 304 24.49 2.20 -20.75
N LEU A 305 24.77 1.60 -21.92
CA LEU A 305 25.82 0.58 -22.08
C LEU A 305 27.21 1.14 -21.79
N ASN A 306 27.55 2.32 -22.31
CA ASN A 306 28.84 2.94 -22.03
C ASN A 306 29.01 3.26 -20.54
N SER A 307 27.96 3.74 -19.86
CA SER A 307 28.01 3.95 -18.40
C SER A 307 28.17 2.64 -17.64
N LEU A 308 27.56 1.53 -18.10
CA LEU A 308 27.79 0.21 -17.50
C LEU A 308 29.23 -0.27 -17.68
N GLU A 309 29.87 0.02 -18.82
CA GLU A 309 31.28 -0.32 -19.07
C GLU A 309 32.22 0.54 -18.22
N GLU A 310 31.95 1.84 -18.08
CA GLU A 310 32.76 2.80 -17.32
C GLU A 310 32.59 2.66 -15.79
N ASP A 311 31.35 2.53 -15.32
CA ASP A 311 31.00 2.56 -13.88
C ASP A 311 30.89 1.15 -13.27
N GLY A 312 30.68 0.12 -14.09
CA GLY A 312 30.38 -1.23 -13.66
C GLY A 312 29.01 -1.37 -12.99
N LEU A 313 28.69 -2.59 -12.51
CA LEU A 313 27.45 -2.89 -11.79
C LEU A 313 27.75 -3.51 -10.43
N ILE A 314 27.14 -2.98 -9.38
CA ILE A 314 27.25 -3.53 -8.03
C ILE A 314 26.21 -4.64 -7.86
N LEU A 315 26.69 -5.88 -7.79
CA LEU A 315 25.83 -7.06 -7.60
C LEU A 315 25.31 -7.14 -6.16
N PRO A 316 24.14 -7.76 -5.93
CA PRO A 316 23.60 -7.94 -4.59
C PRO A 316 24.57 -8.67 -3.65
N GLY A 317 25.03 -7.98 -2.60
CA GLY A 317 25.96 -8.52 -1.61
C GLY A 317 27.43 -8.13 -1.82
N ASP A 318 27.76 -7.56 -2.98
CA ASP A 318 29.11 -7.12 -3.29
C ASP A 318 29.34 -5.65 -2.90
N LYS A 319 30.56 -5.31 -2.51
CA LYS A 319 30.97 -3.93 -2.17
C LYS A 319 31.61 -3.18 -3.33
N ASN A 320 32.18 -3.93 -4.27
CA ASN A 320 32.89 -3.39 -5.41
C ASN A 320 32.05 -3.58 -6.68
N PRO A 321 32.10 -2.64 -7.64
CA PRO A 321 31.48 -2.82 -8.93
C PRO A 321 32.15 -3.98 -9.69
N THR A 322 31.33 -4.75 -10.39
CA THR A 322 31.78 -5.72 -11.38
C THR A 322 31.76 -5.02 -12.74
N TYR A 323 32.88 -5.04 -13.45
CA TYR A 323 33.01 -4.44 -14.77
C TYR A 323 32.78 -5.50 -15.84
N PHE A 324 32.24 -5.07 -16.97
CA PHE A 324 31.95 -5.95 -18.11
C PHE A 324 32.42 -5.27 -19.38
N THR A 325 32.75 -6.07 -20.38
CA THR A 325 33.00 -5.61 -21.74
C THR A 325 31.78 -6.00 -22.57
N ILE A 326 31.18 -5.02 -23.25
CA ILE A 326 29.90 -5.16 -23.97
C ILE A 326 30.13 -5.43 -25.45
#